data_AF-A0A357APH3-F1
#
_entry.id   AF-A0A357APH3-F1
#
_cell.length_a   1.000
_cell.length_b   1.000
_cell.length_c   1.000
_cell.angle_alpha   90.00
_cell.angle_beta   90.00
_cell.angle_gamma   90.00
#
_symmetry.space_group_name_H-M   'P 1'
#
loop_
_entity.id
_entity.type
_entity.pdbx_description
1 polymer ?
#
loop_
_entity_poly.entity_id
_entity_poly.type
_entity_poly.pdbx_seq_one_letter_code
_entity_poly.pdbx_strand_id
1 'polypeptide(L)'
;AVGLRYDGDETQAVELWRKVLTLDENNELANSGIGKAYLSDGNNEEAMKYLKLGMNRRYYSIAFKRHRATVLKKYLAPALTIVIVLFVALYAFSIFVRERREAEERRREAAKSHV
;
A
#
# COMPACT_ATOMS: atom_id res chain seq x y z
N ALA A 1 -29.03 3.40 2.70
CA ALA A 1 -28.80 1.98 2.39
C ALA A 1 -29.16 1.72 0.92
N VAL A 2 -28.18 1.73 0.02
CA VAL A 2 -28.34 1.46 -1.43
C VAL A 2 -27.15 0.62 -1.93
N GLY A 3 -26.72 -0.39 -1.15
CA GLY A 3 -25.57 -1.23 -1.48
C GLY A 3 -25.96 -2.57 -2.10
N LEU A 4 -26.97 -3.25 -1.54
CA LEU A 4 -27.23 -4.67 -1.83
C LEU A 4 -27.85 -4.99 -3.21
N ARG A 5 -28.22 -4.00 -4.03
CA ARG A 5 -28.88 -4.27 -5.33
C ARG A 5 -27.93 -4.35 -6.52
N TYR A 6 -26.71 -3.83 -6.42
CA TYR A 6 -25.75 -3.83 -7.53
C TYR A 6 -24.82 -5.05 -7.52
N ASP A 7 -24.42 -5.53 -6.34
CA ASP A 7 -23.43 -6.62 -6.21
C ASP A 7 -23.89 -7.95 -6.83
N GLY A 8 -25.18 -8.26 -6.70
CA GLY A 8 -25.76 -9.50 -7.27
C GLY A 8 -25.85 -9.48 -8.80
N ASP A 9 -26.04 -8.30 -9.40
CA ASP A 9 -26.15 -8.12 -10.86
C ASP A 9 -24.75 -8.07 -11.50
N GLU A 10 -23.80 -7.39 -10.84
CA GLU A 10 -22.41 -7.34 -11.29
C GLU A 10 -21.72 -8.72 -11.25
N THR A 11 -21.98 -9.53 -10.22
CA THR A 11 -21.41 -10.88 -10.12
C THR A 11 -21.93 -11.79 -11.24
N GLN A 12 -23.24 -11.76 -11.51
CA GLN A 12 -23.83 -12.53 -12.61
C GLN A 12 -23.34 -12.03 -13.98
N ALA A 13 -23.17 -10.73 -14.14
CA ALA A 13 -22.59 -10.16 -15.36
C ALA A 13 -21.15 -10.63 -15.59
N VAL A 14 -20.32 -10.72 -14.54
CA VAL A 14 -18.94 -11.23 -14.64
C VAL A 14 -18.92 -12.66 -15.16
N GLU A 15 -19.81 -13.54 -14.68
CA GLU A 15 -19.89 -14.92 -15.19
C GLU A 15 -20.23 -14.97 -16.68
N LEU A 16 -21.16 -14.12 -17.14
CA LEU A 16 -21.51 -14.02 -18.55
C LEU A 16 -20.34 -13.51 -19.39
N TRP A 17 -19.65 -12.47 -18.93
CA TRP A 17 -18.46 -11.96 -19.61
C TRP A 17 -17.32 -12.99 -19.65
N ARG A 18 -17.15 -13.79 -18.60
CA ARG A 18 -16.17 -14.89 -18.61
C ARG A 18 -16.48 -15.92 -19.69
N LYS A 19 -17.75 -16.24 -19.93
CA LYS A 19 -18.13 -17.11 -21.05
C LYS A 19 -17.76 -16.49 -22.39
N VAL A 20 -17.95 -15.18 -22.57
CA VAL A 20 -17.49 -14.48 -23.79
C VAL A 20 -15.97 -14.61 -23.95
N LEU A 21 -15.20 -14.47 -22.87
CA LEU A 21 -13.74 -14.64 -22.90
C LEU A 21 -13.27 -16.05 -23.24
N THR A 22 -14.11 -17.08 -23.07
CA THR A 22 -13.78 -18.45 -23.55
C THR A 22 -13.84 -18.57 -25.07
N LEU A 23 -14.61 -17.69 -25.73
CA LEU A 23 -14.74 -17.64 -27.19
C LEU A 23 -13.74 -16.66 -27.80
N ASP A 24 -13.50 -15.54 -27.12
CA ASP A 24 -12.55 -14.50 -27.50
C ASP A 24 -11.95 -13.86 -26.25
N GLU A 25 -10.74 -14.30 -25.88
CA GLU A 25 -10.02 -13.81 -24.70
C GLU A 25 -9.67 -12.32 -24.77
N ASN A 26 -9.59 -11.77 -25.98
CA ASN A 26 -9.23 -10.37 -26.22
C ASN A 26 -10.47 -9.48 -26.41
N ASN A 27 -11.67 -10.02 -26.16
CA ASN A 27 -12.90 -9.26 -26.31
C ASN A 27 -12.88 -8.01 -25.42
N GLU A 28 -12.78 -6.84 -26.04
CA GLU A 28 -12.58 -5.58 -25.31
C GLU A 28 -13.75 -5.24 -24.38
N LEU A 29 -14.97 -5.57 -24.82
CA LEU A 29 -16.20 -5.29 -24.09
C LEU A 29 -16.31 -6.18 -22.86
N ALA A 30 -16.02 -7.47 -22.99
CA ALA A 30 -16.01 -8.42 -21.88
C ALA A 30 -14.95 -8.07 -20.84
N ASN A 31 -13.72 -7.79 -21.28
CA ASN A 31 -12.65 -7.34 -20.41
C ASN A 31 -13.00 -6.00 -19.72
N SER A 32 -13.60 -5.05 -20.44
CA SER A 32 -14.10 -3.80 -19.85
C SER A 32 -15.20 -4.01 -18.82
N GLY A 33 -16.15 -4.92 -19.08
CA GLY A 33 -17.26 -5.25 -18.17
C GLY A 33 -16.77 -5.85 -16.86
N ILE A 34 -15.93 -6.88 -16.95
CA ILE A 34 -15.30 -7.53 -15.78
C ILE A 34 -14.46 -6.53 -15.00
N GLY A 35 -13.67 -5.71 -15.69
CA GLY A 35 -12.84 -4.70 -15.06
C GLY A 35 -13.63 -3.64 -14.29
N LYS A 36 -14.83 -3.27 -14.75
CA LYS A 36 -15.73 -2.37 -14.02
C LYS A 36 -16.35 -3.04 -12.80
N ALA A 37 -16.76 -4.30 -12.89
CA ALA A 37 -17.28 -5.05 -11.75
C ALA A 37 -16.23 -5.15 -10.63
N TYR A 38 -14.98 -5.47 -10.96
CA TYR A 38 -13.89 -5.45 -9.97
C TYR A 38 -13.63 -4.05 -9.39
N LEU A 39 -13.85 -2.99 -10.17
CA LEU A 39 -13.70 -1.63 -9.68
C LEU A 39 -14.82 -1.24 -8.69
N SER A 40 -16.04 -1.73 -8.91
CA SER A 40 -17.18 -1.58 -8.01
C SER A 40 -16.99 -2.36 -6.71
N ASP A 41 -16.50 -3.60 -6.80
CA ASP A 41 -16.13 -4.46 -5.66
C ASP A 41 -14.92 -3.94 -4.87
N GLY A 42 -14.24 -2.89 -5.37
CA GLY A 42 -13.08 -2.29 -4.72
C GLY A 42 -11.78 -3.07 -4.92
N ASN A 43 -11.81 -4.18 -5.66
CA ASN A 43 -10.63 -4.90 -6.11
C ASN A 43 -9.95 -4.17 -7.28
N ASN A 44 -9.29 -3.06 -6.93
CA ASN A 44 -8.67 -2.17 -7.91
C ASN A 44 -7.52 -2.83 -8.70
N GLU A 45 -6.90 -3.88 -8.17
CA GLU A 45 -5.80 -4.59 -8.83
C GLU A 45 -6.30 -5.43 -10.02
N GLU A 46 -7.29 -6.29 -9.78
CA GLU A 46 -7.94 -7.04 -10.86
C GLU A 46 -8.67 -6.11 -11.82
N ALA A 47 -9.29 -5.03 -11.31
CA ALA A 47 -9.88 -4.01 -12.17
C ALA A 47 -8.87 -3.45 -13.17
N MET A 48 -7.67 -3.07 -12.73
CA MET A 48 -6.63 -2.57 -13.64
C MET A 48 -6.24 -3.60 -14.70
N LYS A 49 -6.10 -4.87 -14.33
CA LYS A 49 -5.74 -5.94 -15.27
C LYS A 49 -6.76 -6.08 -16.39
N TYR A 50 -8.04 -6.25 -16.04
CA TYR A 50 -9.12 -6.42 -17.02
C TYR A 50 -9.41 -5.12 -17.81
N LEU A 51 -9.33 -3.95 -17.18
CA LEU A 51 -9.51 -2.67 -17.87
C LEU A 51 -8.36 -2.37 -18.85
N LYS A 52 -7.16 -2.88 -18.59
CA LYS A 52 -6.03 -2.78 -19.53
C LYS A 52 -6.26 -3.67 -20.75
N LEU A 53 -6.69 -4.93 -20.54
CA LEU A 53 -7.06 -5.85 -21.62
C LEU A 53 -8.23 -5.30 -22.45
N GLY A 54 -9.23 -4.71 -21.79
CA GLY A 54 -10.38 -4.10 -22.45
C GLY A 54 -10.13 -2.72 -23.05
N MET A 55 -8.85 -2.30 -23.16
CA MET A 55 -8.41 -1.00 -23.68
C MET A 55 -9.10 0.22 -23.03
N ASN A 56 -9.63 0.05 -21.82
CA ASN A 56 -10.47 1.02 -21.14
C ASN A 56 -9.66 1.99 -20.27
N ARG A 57 -8.95 2.90 -20.94
CA ARG A 57 -8.03 3.85 -20.30
C ARG A 57 -8.68 4.72 -19.23
N ARG A 58 -9.95 5.11 -19.43
CA ARG A 58 -10.69 5.96 -18.49
C ARG A 58 -10.88 5.26 -17.15
N TYR A 59 -11.45 4.06 -17.17
CA TYR A 59 -11.70 3.31 -15.95
C TYR A 59 -10.40 2.76 -15.36
N TYR A 60 -9.42 2.39 -16.20
CA TYR A 60 -8.09 2.00 -15.74
C TYR A 60 -7.45 3.09 -14.88
N SER A 61 -7.55 4.35 -15.31
CA SER A 61 -7.01 5.50 -14.57
C SER A 61 -7.68 5.67 -13.20
N ILE A 62 -8.98 5.37 -13.09
CA ILE A 62 -9.73 5.40 -11.83
C ILE A 62 -9.24 4.26 -10.91
N ALA A 63 -9.16 3.04 -11.44
CA ALA A 63 -8.66 1.87 -10.72
C ALA A 63 -7.24 2.11 -10.20
N PHE A 64 -6.35 2.62 -11.06
CA PHE A 64 -4.96 2.95 -10.69
C PHE A 64 -4.89 4.02 -9.60
N LYS A 65 -5.68 5.08 -9.69
CA LYS A 65 -5.70 6.14 -8.66
C LYS A 65 -6.10 5.57 -7.30
N ARG A 66 -7.12 4.70 -7.26
CA ARG A 66 -7.57 4.01 -6.03
C ARG A 66 -6.52 3.03 -5.52
N HIS A 67 -6.01 2.14 -6.38
CA HIS A 67 -4.98 1.17 -6.03
C HIS A 67 -3.75 1.84 -5.43
N ARG A 68 -3.22 2.87 -6.10
CA ARG A 68 -2.07 3.65 -5.61
C ARG A 68 -2.34 4.28 -4.25
N ALA A 69 -3.53 4.85 -4.04
CA ALA A 69 -3.87 5.44 -2.75
C ALA A 69 -3.90 4.39 -1.63
N THR A 70 -4.42 3.19 -1.89
CA THR A 70 -4.42 2.07 -0.94
C THR A 70 -3.00 1.62 -0.63
N VAL A 71 -2.16 1.43 -1.66
CA VAL A 71 -0.75 1.05 -1.49
C VAL A 71 0.01 2.09 -0.67
N LEU A 72 -0.12 3.38 -1.00
CA LEU A 72 0.53 4.45 -0.25
C LEU A 72 0.11 4.42 1.22
N LYS A 73 -1.19 4.34 1.53
CA LYS A 73 -1.64 4.29 2.92
C LYS A 73 -1.10 3.08 3.66
N LYS A 74 -1.06 1.91 3.01
CA LYS A 74 -0.60 0.65 3.62
C LYS A 74 0.88 0.68 3.99
N TYR A 75 1.73 1.28 3.16
CA TYR A 75 3.19 1.22 3.34
C TYR A 75 3.81 2.52 3.88
N LEU A 76 3.27 3.69 3.53
CA LEU A 76 3.86 4.98 3.91
C LEU A 76 3.77 5.22 5.42
N ALA A 77 2.61 4.96 6.03
CA ALA A 77 2.41 5.17 7.46
C ALA A 77 3.36 4.32 8.32
N PRO A 78 3.42 2.98 8.18
CA PRO A 78 4.33 2.16 8.98
C PRO A 78 5.81 2.46 8.66
N ALA A 79 6.17 2.75 7.41
CA ALA A 79 7.53 3.13 7.06
C ALA A 79 7.98 4.41 7.81
N LEU A 80 7.12 5.44 7.84
CA LEU A 80 7.42 6.68 8.56
C LEU A 80 7.53 6.44 10.08
N THR A 81 6.67 5.59 10.65
CA THR A 81 6.76 5.21 12.07
C THR A 81 8.09 4.53 12.39
N ILE A 82 8.56 3.60 11.55
CA ILE A 82 9.85 2.93 11.73
C ILE A 82 10.99 3.95 11.69
N VAL A 83 10.96 4.86 10.72
CA VAL A 83 11.98 5.92 10.59
C VAL A 83 12.04 6.79 11.85
N ILE A 84 10.89 7.22 12.38
CA ILE A 84 10.83 8.03 13.60
C ILE A 84 11.38 7.25 14.81
N VAL A 85 10.97 6.00 14.98
CA VAL A 85 11.46 5.14 16.07
C VAL A 85 12.96 4.95 15.99
N LEU A 86 13.52 4.76 14.79
CA LEU A 86 14.96 4.68 14.59
C LEU A 86 15.66 5.97 14.98
N PHE A 87 15.16 7.14 14.58
CA PHE A 87 15.74 8.42 14.99
C PHE A 87 15.70 8.64 16.50
N VAL A 88 14.58 8.31 17.15
CA VAL A 88 14.45 8.40 18.61
C VAL A 88 15.43 7.45 19.31
N ALA A 89 15.57 6.22 18.82
CA ALA A 89 16.51 5.25 19.37
C ALA A 89 17.97 5.72 19.22
N LEU A 90 18.34 6.25 18.05
CA LEU A 90 19.67 6.81 17.79
C LEU A 90 19.95 8.03 18.67
N TYR A 91 18.96 8.91 18.84
CA TYR A 91 19.08 10.08 19.69
C TYR A 91 19.28 9.69 21.16
N ALA A 92 18.43 8.81 21.70
CA ALA A 92 18.56 8.29 23.06
C ALA A 92 19.90 7.57 23.27
N PHE A 93 20.34 6.76 22.29
CA PHE A 93 21.64 6.10 22.32
C PHE A 93 22.80 7.11 22.34
N SER A 94 22.74 8.16 21.52
CA SER A 94 23.78 9.19 21.50
C SER A 94 23.90 9.96 22.81
N ILE A 95 22.76 10.24 23.47
CA ILE A 95 22.75 10.85 24.82
C ILE A 95 23.38 9.90 25.82
N PHE A 96 22.95 8.63 25.85
CA PHE A 96 23.47 7.65 26.79
C PHE A 96 24.99 7.44 26.63
N VAL A 97 25.49 7.39 25.39
CA VAL A 97 26.93 7.28 25.11
C VAL A 97 27.68 8.54 25.58
N ARG A 98 27.11 9.73 25.40
CA ARG A 98 27.74 10.98 25.88
C ARG A 98 27.88 11.00 27.40
N GLU A 99 26.83 10.65 28.13
CA GLU A 99 26.86 10.60 29.60
C GLU A 99 27.87 9.59 30.13
N ARG A 100 28.00 8.42 29.49
CA ARG A 100 29.01 7.41 29.86
C ARG A 100 30.43 7.91 29.67
N ARG A 101 30.71 8.60 28.56
CA ARG A 101 32.05 9.16 28.29
C ARG A 101 32.45 10.22 29.31
N GLU A 102 31.56 11.15 29.62
CA GLU A 102 31.79 12.19 30.62
C GLU A 102 31.97 11.62 32.05
N ALA A 103 31.30 10.52 32.37
CA ALA A 103 31.49 9.83 33.65
C ALA A 103 32.85 9.11 33.73
N GLU A 104 33.32 8.51 32.64
CA GLU A 104 34.63 7.87 32.57
C GLU A 104 35.78 8.87 32.64
N GLU A 105 35.66 10.02 31.98
CA GLU A 105 36.67 11.09 32.01
C GLU A 105 36.84 11.66 33.42
N ARG A 106 35.74 12.01 34.10
CA ARG A 106 35.77 12.48 35.50
C ARG A 106 36.42 11.47 36.45
N ARG A 107 36.16 10.17 36.26
CA ARG A 107 36.80 9.10 37.06
C ARG A 107 38.31 9.03 36.81
N ARG A 108 38.76 9.20 35.56
CA ARG A 108 40.19 9.20 35.21
C ARG A 108 40.92 10.42 35.78
N GLU A 109 40.30 11.59 35.74
CA GLU A 109 40.87 12.81 36.35
C GLU A 109 41.00 12.67 37.86
N ALA A 110 39.96 12.20 38.55
CA ALA A 110 40.00 11.94 39.99
C ALA A 110 41.07 10.89 40.37
N ALA A 111 41.27 9.85 39.54
CA ALA A 111 42.30 8.85 39.78
C ALA A 111 43.73 9.42 39.61
N LYS A 112 43.92 10.39 38.70
CA LYS A 112 45.22 11.06 38.49
C LYS A 112 45.56 12.08 39.57
N SER A 113 44.57 12.73 40.19
CA SER A 113 44.80 13.71 41.26
C SER A 113 45.23 13.10 42.59
N HIS A 114 45.09 11.78 42.75
CA HIS A 114 45.46 11.05 43.96
C HIS A 114 46.84 10.35 43.88
N VAL A 115 47.60 10.59 42.80
CA VAL A 115 48.99 10.12 42.60
C VAL A 115 49.92 11.32 42.65
#